data_AF-A0A6C0JQ44-F1
#
_entry.id   AF-A0A6C0JQ44-F1
#
_cell.length_a   1.000
_cell.length_b   1.000
_cell.length_c   1.000
_cell.angle_alpha   90.00
_cell.angle_beta   90.00
_cell.angle_gamma   90.00
#
_symmetry.space_group_name_H-M   'P 1'
#
loop_
_entity.id
_entity.type
_entity.pdbx_description
1 polymer ?
#
loop_
_entity_poly.entity_id
_entity_poly.type
_entity_poly.pdbx_seq_one_letter_code
_entity_poly.pdbx_strand_id
1 'polypeptide(L)'
;MSTSSERRVVRMLEQFNTNLQGRTIEDYFNINSNIQFRLRKNKEKERSCLFSFKYEDSPLLYNISNLPQDINRYIKTYIHKRYDIRFELAFPMDYPFKPPKWELNTEINNKQLNEQLTRVIKIHNYKYLVDWSPWIMIEKDILLMVESLIQIKY
;
A
#
# COMPACT_ATOMS: atom_id res chain seq x y z
N MET A 1 11.74 -0.10 28.33
CA MET A 1 11.67 1.37 28.17
C MET A 1 11.68 1.66 26.67
N SER A 2 10.67 2.37 26.14
CA SER A 2 10.65 2.68 24.70
C SER A 2 11.76 3.65 24.32
N THR A 3 12.52 3.32 23.26
CA THR A 3 13.62 4.13 22.73
C THR A 3 13.11 5.44 22.10
N SER A 4 13.96 6.46 22.01
CA SER A 4 13.56 7.77 21.43
C SER A 4 13.05 7.65 19.99
N SER A 5 13.54 6.68 19.20
CA SER A 5 13.12 6.48 17.82
C SER A 5 11.76 5.79 17.72
N GLU A 6 11.46 4.81 18.59
CA GLU A 6 10.12 4.19 18.66
C GLU A 6 9.03 5.20 19.01
N ARG A 7 9.25 6.06 20.01
CA ARG A 7 8.29 7.13 20.36
C ARG A 7 8.02 8.04 19.16
N ARG A 8 9.02 8.26 18.32
CA ARG A 8 8.88 9.09 17.12
C ARG A 8 8.05 8.39 16.04
N VAL A 9 8.24 7.09 15.82
CA VAL A 9 7.41 6.29 14.90
C VAL A 9 5.95 6.30 15.35
N VAL A 10 5.69 6.12 16.65
CA VAL A 10 4.34 6.15 17.22
C VAL A 10 3.69 7.54 17.01
N ARG A 11 4.39 8.62 17.36
CA ARG A 11 3.89 9.99 17.17
C ARG A 11 3.60 10.30 15.71
N MET A 12 4.45 9.84 14.80
CA MET A 12 4.23 10.00 13.36
C MET A 12 2.94 9.31 12.91
N LEU A 13 2.68 8.07 13.36
CA LEU A 13 1.45 7.36 13.03
C LEU A 13 0.21 8.04 13.64
N GLU A 14 0.32 8.51 14.87
CA GLU A 14 -0.75 9.25 15.55
C GLU A 14 -1.06 10.56 14.82
N GLN A 15 -0.03 11.29 14.38
CA GLN A 15 -0.16 12.49 13.59
C GLN A 15 -0.84 12.20 12.25
N PHE A 16 -0.40 11.15 11.53
CA PHE A 16 -1.03 10.74 10.27
C PHE A 16 -2.52 10.41 10.47
N ASN A 17 -2.86 9.60 11.47
CA ASN A 17 -4.26 9.26 11.78
C ASN A 17 -5.08 10.49 12.19
N THR A 18 -4.48 11.43 12.90
CA THR A 18 -5.12 12.71 13.26
C THR A 18 -5.41 13.55 12.01
N ASN A 19 -4.46 13.60 11.07
CA ASN A 19 -4.61 14.33 9.80
C ASN A 19 -5.65 13.69 8.87
N LEU A 20 -5.74 12.35 8.87
CA LEU A 20 -6.77 11.62 8.13
C LEU A 20 -8.18 12.02 8.61
N GLN A 21 -8.36 12.29 9.91
CA GLN A 21 -9.67 12.65 10.51
C GLN A 21 -10.75 11.60 10.23
N GLY A 22 -10.37 10.32 10.22
CA GLY A 22 -11.27 9.21 9.93
C GLY A 22 -11.60 8.99 8.44
N ARG A 23 -11.10 9.85 7.54
CA ARG A 23 -11.19 9.63 6.10
C ARG A 23 -10.32 8.45 5.68
N THR A 24 -10.65 7.85 4.53
CA THR A 24 -9.76 6.87 3.92
C THR A 24 -8.52 7.55 3.34
N ILE A 25 -7.50 6.76 3.01
CA ILE A 25 -6.25 7.30 2.43
C ILE A 25 -6.54 7.91 1.04
N GLU A 26 -7.45 7.30 0.29
CA GLU A 26 -7.89 7.78 -1.02
C GLU A 26 -8.55 9.14 -0.91
N ASP A 27 -9.52 9.28 0.00
CA ASP A 27 -10.23 10.53 0.23
C ASP A 27 -9.28 11.63 0.72
N TYR A 28 -8.35 11.28 1.61
CA TYR A 28 -7.38 12.22 2.16
C TYR A 28 -6.44 12.80 1.09
N PHE A 29 -5.95 11.96 0.18
CA PHE A 29 -5.06 12.37 -0.90
C PHE A 29 -5.77 12.71 -2.21
N ASN A 30 -7.11 12.67 -2.25
CA ASN A 30 -7.92 12.87 -3.44
C ASN A 30 -7.54 11.92 -4.60
N ILE A 31 -7.37 10.64 -4.29
CA ILE A 31 -7.00 9.60 -5.24
C ILE A 31 -8.26 9.01 -5.88
N ASN A 32 -8.36 9.12 -7.21
CA ASN A 32 -9.42 8.45 -7.97
C ASN A 32 -8.90 7.13 -8.55
N SER A 33 -9.08 6.02 -7.82
CA SER A 33 -8.65 4.69 -8.27
C SER A 33 -9.54 3.59 -7.68
N ASN A 34 -9.56 2.42 -8.30
CA ASN A 34 -10.25 1.22 -7.79
C ASN A 34 -9.44 0.50 -6.68
N ILE A 35 -8.44 1.17 -6.10
CA ILE A 35 -7.54 0.60 -5.10
C ILE A 35 -7.89 1.18 -3.73
N GLN A 36 -8.03 0.29 -2.74
CA GLN A 36 -8.27 0.64 -1.35
C GLN A 36 -7.02 0.39 -0.49
N PHE A 37 -6.35 1.45 -0.11
CA PHE A 37 -5.19 1.56 0.77
C PHE A 37 -5.59 1.60 2.26
N ARG A 38 -4.74 1.00 3.09
CA ARG A 38 -4.81 1.07 4.55
C ARG A 38 -3.42 1.09 5.14
N LEU A 39 -3.22 1.90 6.17
CA LEU A 39 -2.02 1.91 6.99
C LEU A 39 -2.38 1.54 8.43
N ARG A 40 -1.62 0.63 9.04
CA ARG A 40 -1.82 0.21 10.44
C ARG A 40 -0.47 0.01 11.12
N LYS A 41 -0.42 0.24 12.43
CA LYS A 41 0.75 -0.15 13.24
C LYS A 41 0.93 -1.66 13.17
N ASN A 42 2.17 -2.12 13.00
CA ASN A 42 2.48 -3.53 13.16
C ASN A 42 2.54 -3.88 14.65
N LYS A 43 1.71 -4.82 15.09
CA LYS A 43 1.65 -5.24 16.50
C LYS A 43 2.81 -6.14 16.90
N GLU A 44 3.41 -6.84 15.94
CA GLU A 44 4.48 -7.82 16.16
C GLU A 44 5.87 -7.17 16.11
N LYS A 45 6.00 -6.06 15.39
CA LYS A 45 7.25 -5.35 15.16
C LYS A 45 7.07 -3.86 15.46
N GLU A 46 7.52 -3.42 16.63
CA GLU A 46 7.29 -2.06 17.15
C GLU A 46 7.77 -0.93 16.22
N ARG A 47 8.79 -1.21 15.41
CA ARG A 47 9.44 -0.25 14.51
C ARG A 47 9.03 -0.49 13.06
N SER A 48 7.78 -0.89 12.85
CA SER A 48 7.22 -1.08 11.52
C SER A 48 5.72 -0.77 11.45
N CYS A 49 5.27 -0.48 10.24
CA CYS A 49 3.86 -0.34 9.90
C CYS A 49 3.49 -1.32 8.80
N LEU A 50 2.24 -1.76 8.79
CA LEU A 50 1.67 -2.53 7.70
C LEU A 50 0.90 -1.57 6.80
N PHE A 51 1.35 -1.44 5.57
CA PHE A 51 0.62 -0.78 4.51
C PHE A 51 0.02 -1.84 3.61
N SER A 52 -1.26 -1.76 3.29
CA SER A 52 -1.92 -2.73 2.44
C SER A 52 -2.76 -2.03 1.41
N PHE A 53 -2.88 -2.61 0.23
CA PHE A 53 -3.91 -2.23 -0.71
C PHE A 53 -4.72 -3.42 -1.21
N LYS A 54 -5.99 -3.14 -1.49
CA LYS A 54 -6.91 -4.07 -2.12
C LYS A 54 -7.27 -3.54 -3.49
N TYR A 55 -7.05 -4.36 -4.51
CA TYR A 55 -7.50 -4.10 -5.86
C TYR A 55 -8.54 -5.14 -6.23
N GLU A 56 -9.66 -4.68 -6.77
CA GLU A 56 -10.70 -5.54 -7.32
C GLU A 56 -11.00 -5.09 -8.75
N ASP A 57 -10.71 -5.96 -9.71
CA ASP A 57 -11.17 -5.81 -11.07
C ASP A 57 -12.43 -6.66 -11.26
N SER A 58 -13.51 -5.99 -11.59
CA SER A 58 -14.74 -6.62 -12.05
C SER A 58 -14.94 -6.16 -13.48
N PRO A 59 -14.36 -6.86 -14.48
CA PRO A 59 -14.59 -6.50 -15.86
C PRO A 59 -16.10 -6.49 -16.12
N LEU A 60 -16.56 -5.43 -16.79
CA LEU A 60 -17.93 -5.30 -17.24
C LEU A 60 -18.18 -6.35 -18.33
N LEU A 61 -18.46 -7.58 -17.92
CA LEU A 61 -19.07 -8.54 -18.82
C LEU A 61 -20.50 -8.07 -19.03
N TYR A 62 -20.71 -7.40 -20.17
CA TYR A 62 -21.99 -7.41 -20.84
C TYR A 62 -22.47 -8.86 -20.86
N ASN A 63 -23.69 -9.11 -20.37
CA ASN A 63 -24.31 -10.44 -20.40
C ASN A 63 -23.91 -11.13 -21.71
N ILE A 64 -23.14 -12.23 -21.60
CA ILE A 64 -22.73 -12.95 -22.80
C ILE A 64 -24.03 -13.38 -23.44
N SER A 65 -24.34 -12.78 -24.59
CA SER A 65 -25.62 -12.95 -25.26
C SER A 65 -25.82 -14.43 -25.51
N ASN A 66 -26.99 -14.95 -25.10
CA ASN A 66 -27.40 -16.36 -25.18
C ASN A 66 -26.95 -17.30 -24.04
N LEU A 67 -26.38 -16.81 -22.94
CA LEU A 67 -26.19 -17.62 -21.74
C LEU A 67 -27.30 -17.39 -20.69
N PRO A 68 -27.81 -18.45 -20.03
CA PRO A 68 -28.68 -18.32 -18.87
C PRO A 68 -28.05 -17.47 -17.77
N GLN A 69 -28.88 -16.75 -17.01
CA GLN A 69 -28.42 -15.82 -15.96
C GLN A 69 -27.54 -16.50 -14.91
N ASP A 70 -27.84 -17.74 -14.53
CA ASP A 70 -27.09 -18.49 -13.53
C ASP A 70 -25.68 -18.84 -14.02
N ILE A 71 -25.53 -19.17 -15.30
CA ILE A 71 -24.24 -19.44 -15.94
C ILE A 71 -23.43 -18.14 -16.02
N ASN A 72 -24.05 -17.03 -16.42
CA ASN A 72 -23.41 -15.71 -16.39
C ASN A 72 -22.95 -15.33 -14.97
N ARG A 73 -23.75 -15.62 -13.93
CA ARG A 73 -23.38 -15.39 -12.53
C ARG A 73 -22.20 -16.25 -12.10
N TYR A 74 -22.22 -17.53 -12.46
CA TYR A 74 -21.15 -18.47 -12.16
C TYR A 74 -19.84 -18.05 -12.85
N ILE A 75 -19.87 -17.73 -14.14
CA ILE A 75 -18.73 -17.23 -14.91
C ILE A 75 -18.14 -15.96 -14.26
N LYS A 76 -18.98 -15.00 -13.84
CA LYS A 76 -18.52 -13.79 -13.13
C LYS A 76 -17.64 -14.12 -11.92
N THR A 77 -17.97 -15.18 -11.16
CA THR A 77 -17.16 -15.58 -9.99
C THR A 77 -15.72 -15.98 -10.33
N TYR A 78 -15.44 -16.43 -11.56
CA TYR A 78 -14.09 -16.81 -11.99
C TYR A 78 -13.29 -15.66 -12.60
N ILE A 79 -13.95 -14.57 -12.97
CA ILE A 79 -13.32 -13.50 -13.75
C ILE A 79 -12.92 -12.31 -12.85
N HIS A 80 -13.45 -12.25 -11.63
CA HIS A 80 -12.99 -11.29 -10.63
C HIS A 80 -11.51 -11.51 -10.29
N LYS A 81 -10.68 -10.51 -10.60
CA LYS A 81 -9.32 -10.46 -10.08
C LYS A 81 -9.33 -9.67 -8.79
N ARG A 82 -8.89 -10.30 -7.72
CA ARG A 82 -8.74 -9.66 -6.41
C ARG A 82 -7.32 -9.82 -5.93
N TYR A 83 -6.67 -8.71 -5.64
CA TYR A 83 -5.35 -8.68 -5.02
C TYR A 83 -5.47 -7.99 -3.66
N ASP A 84 -5.00 -8.66 -2.61
CA ASP A 84 -4.82 -8.09 -1.28
C ASP A 84 -3.32 -8.13 -0.97
N ILE A 85 -2.65 -7.01 -1.19
CA ILE A 85 -1.18 -6.92 -1.15
C ILE A 85 -0.78 -6.11 0.07
N ARG A 86 0.13 -6.67 0.87
CA ARG A 86 0.67 -6.05 2.07
C ARG A 86 2.15 -5.77 1.93
N PHE A 87 2.55 -4.60 2.38
CA PHE A 87 3.91 -4.14 2.53
C PHE A 87 4.20 -3.88 4.00
N GLU A 88 5.43 -4.13 4.37
CA GLU A 88 6.00 -3.66 5.62
C GLU A 88 6.77 -2.37 5.36
N LEU A 89 6.47 -1.34 6.15
CA LEU A 89 7.26 -0.13 6.22
C LEU A 89 8.11 -0.18 7.49
N ALA A 90 9.39 -0.54 7.35
CA ALA A 90 10.32 -0.74 8.45
C ALA A 90 11.13 0.53 8.75
N PHE A 91 11.18 0.93 10.02
CA PHE A 91 11.88 2.14 10.46
C PHE A 91 13.28 1.78 11.03
N PRO A 92 14.37 2.40 10.55
CA PRO A 92 15.72 2.11 11.02
C PRO A 92 15.99 2.73 12.40
N MET A 93 16.95 2.20 13.17
CA MET A 93 17.20 2.61 14.59
C MET A 93 17.41 4.11 14.79
N ASP A 94 18.00 4.75 13.79
CA ASP A 94 18.32 6.16 13.68
C ASP A 94 17.25 6.98 12.96
N TYR A 95 16.03 6.47 12.80
CA TYR A 95 14.90 7.26 12.29
C TYR A 95 14.69 8.52 13.16
N PRO A 96 14.62 9.71 12.54
CA PRO A 96 14.32 9.98 11.13
C PRO A 96 15.54 10.36 10.29
N PHE A 97 16.76 10.14 10.77
CA PHE A 97 17.98 10.50 10.04
C PHE A 97 18.24 9.55 8.87
N LYS A 98 17.66 8.34 8.92
CA LYS A 98 17.54 7.44 7.77
C LYS A 98 16.08 7.20 7.39
N PRO A 99 15.80 6.98 6.10
CA PRO A 99 14.45 6.73 5.62
C PRO A 99 13.88 5.41 6.14
N PRO A 100 12.56 5.30 6.27
CA PRO A 100 11.93 4.00 6.38
C PRO A 100 12.10 3.21 5.09
N LYS A 101 12.06 1.89 5.18
CA LYS A 101 12.26 0.98 4.05
C LYS A 101 10.97 0.20 3.80
N TRP A 102 10.53 0.20 2.55
CA TRP A 102 9.39 -0.57 2.11
C TRP A 102 9.81 -1.99 1.71
N GLU A 103 9.05 -2.99 2.13
CA GLU A 103 9.29 -4.40 1.83
C GLU A 103 7.97 -5.10 1.52
N LEU A 104 7.97 -6.02 0.55
CA LEU A 104 6.79 -6.80 0.21
C LEU A 104 6.58 -7.90 1.27
N ASN A 105 5.41 -7.93 1.89
CA ASN A 105 5.05 -8.87 2.95
C ASN A 105 3.95 -9.86 2.51
N THR A 106 3.74 -10.02 1.20
CA THR A 106 2.73 -10.93 0.64
C THR A 106 3.37 -11.74 -0.47
N GLU A 107 3.18 -13.05 -0.44
CA GLU A 107 3.55 -13.92 -1.55
C GLU A 107 2.52 -13.75 -2.67
N ILE A 108 3.00 -13.42 -3.87
CA ILE A 108 2.16 -13.15 -5.03
C ILE A 108 2.43 -14.22 -6.09
N ASN A 109 1.43 -15.06 -6.34
CA ASN A 109 1.52 -16.13 -7.34
C ASN A 109 1.65 -15.61 -8.77
N ASN A 110 1.14 -14.39 -9.05
CA ASN A 110 1.34 -13.73 -10.34
C ASN A 110 2.78 -13.19 -10.44
N LYS A 111 3.63 -13.91 -11.17
CA LYS A 111 5.06 -13.58 -11.35
C LYS A 111 5.27 -12.16 -11.91
N GLN A 112 4.49 -11.77 -12.93
CA GLN A 112 4.62 -10.46 -13.56
C GLN A 112 4.29 -9.33 -12.57
N LEU A 113 3.19 -9.49 -11.83
CA LEU A 113 2.79 -8.52 -10.80
C LEU A 113 3.84 -8.44 -9.68
N ASN A 114 4.37 -9.59 -9.24
CA ASN A 114 5.43 -9.64 -8.22
C ASN A 114 6.71 -8.89 -8.67
N GLU A 115 7.13 -9.08 -9.91
CA GLU A 115 8.28 -8.38 -10.51
C GLU A 115 8.05 -6.86 -10.59
N GLN A 116 6.85 -6.43 -10.99
CA GLN A 116 6.47 -5.02 -11.05
C GLN A 116 6.48 -4.37 -9.67
N LEU A 117 5.87 -5.00 -8.67
CA LEU A 117 5.84 -4.51 -7.29
C LEU A 117 7.26 -4.44 -6.69
N THR A 118 8.05 -5.49 -6.90
CA THR A 118 9.45 -5.52 -6.46
C THR A 118 10.25 -4.37 -7.08
N ARG A 119 10.02 -4.08 -8.36
CA ARG A 119 10.66 -2.95 -9.04
C ARG A 119 10.23 -1.61 -8.46
N VAL A 120 8.94 -1.39 -8.23
CA VAL A 120 8.41 -0.17 -7.61
C VAL A 120 9.03 0.06 -6.23
N ILE A 121 9.05 -0.96 -5.37
CA ILE A 121 9.68 -0.90 -4.04
C ILE A 121 11.17 -0.53 -4.16
N LYS A 122 11.91 -1.19 -5.04
CA LYS A 122 13.35 -0.92 -5.22
C LYS A 122 13.62 0.52 -5.65
N ILE A 123 12.86 1.02 -6.62
CA ILE A 123 12.99 2.40 -7.11
C ILE A 123 12.66 3.39 -6.00
N HIS A 124 11.57 3.17 -5.28
CA HIS A 124 11.12 4.05 -4.18
C HIS A 124 12.14 4.10 -3.03
N ASN A 125 12.61 2.94 -2.57
CA ASN A 125 13.64 2.86 -1.54
C ASN A 125 14.94 3.52 -1.99
N TYR A 126 15.37 3.31 -3.24
CA TYR A 126 16.59 3.93 -3.77
C TYR A 126 16.48 5.45 -3.82
N LYS A 127 15.35 6.00 -4.26
CA LYS A 127 15.10 7.45 -4.26
C LYS A 127 15.31 8.05 -2.87
N TYR A 128 14.79 7.40 -1.82
CA TYR A 128 14.95 7.88 -0.46
C TYR A 128 16.33 7.60 0.17
N LEU A 129 17.19 6.80 -0.44
CA LEU A 129 18.60 6.78 -0.01
C LEU A 129 19.32 8.09 -0.34
N VAL A 130 18.85 8.82 -1.36
CA VAL A 130 19.47 10.06 -1.84
C VAL A 130 18.73 11.29 -1.33
N ASP A 131 17.40 11.31 -1.48
CA ASP A 131 16.59 12.52 -1.26
C ASP A 131 16.01 12.64 0.16
N TRP A 132 16.22 11.64 1.02
CA TRP A 132 15.62 11.64 2.35
C TRP A 132 16.14 12.76 3.23
N SER A 133 15.22 13.38 3.96
CA SER A 133 15.56 14.25 5.08
C SER A 133 14.58 14.04 6.23
N PRO A 134 14.99 14.33 7.48
CA PRO A 134 14.12 14.28 8.66
C PRO A 134 12.84 15.11 8.58
N TRP A 135 12.75 16.04 7.63
CA TRP A 135 11.61 16.92 7.39
C TRP A 135 10.54 16.28 6.51
N ILE A 136 10.86 15.17 5.84
CA ILE A 136 9.90 14.44 5.02
C ILE A 136 8.92 13.73 5.94
N MET A 137 7.67 14.18 5.88
CA MET A 137 6.55 13.58 6.59
C MET A 137 6.16 12.24 5.98
N ILE A 138 5.59 11.35 6.79
CA ILE A 138 5.15 10.03 6.33
C ILE A 138 4.07 10.13 5.25
N GLU A 139 3.23 11.17 5.31
CA GLU A 139 2.20 11.48 4.34
C GLU A 139 2.79 11.56 2.93
N LYS A 140 3.93 12.25 2.81
CA LYS A 140 4.63 12.41 1.53
C LYS A 140 5.23 11.09 1.05
N ASP A 141 5.80 10.30 1.95
CA ASP A 141 6.32 8.97 1.64
C ASP A 141 5.21 8.03 1.14
N ILE A 142 4.09 7.96 1.87
CA ILE A 142 2.91 7.17 1.50
C ILE A 142 2.34 7.64 0.16
N LEU A 143 2.17 8.95 -0.04
CA LEU A 143 1.60 9.49 -1.27
C LEU A 143 2.43 9.09 -2.50
N LEU A 144 3.76 9.20 -2.42
CA LEU A 144 4.65 8.84 -3.51
C LEU A 144 4.68 7.33 -3.77
N MET A 145 4.56 6.51 -2.73
CA MET A 145 4.40 5.06 -2.89
C MET A 145 3.07 4.75 -3.58
N VAL A 146 1.98 5.36 -3.13
CA VAL A 146 0.64 5.19 -3.72
C VAL A 146 0.62 5.60 -5.19
N GLU A 147 1.20 6.75 -5.54
CA GLU A 147 1.34 7.19 -6.92
C GLU A 147 2.04 6.13 -7.78
N SER A 148 3.10 5.52 -7.26
CA SER A 148 3.85 4.48 -7.96
C SER A 148 3.05 3.18 -8.10
N LEU A 149 2.24 2.82 -7.10
CA LEU A 149 1.42 1.61 -7.10
C LEU A 149 0.24 1.72 -8.08
N ILE A 150 -0.41 2.88 -8.16
CA ILE A 150 -1.55 3.09 -9.07
C ILE A 150 -1.16 2.93 -10.55
N GLN A 151 0.11 3.14 -10.89
CA GLN A 151 0.63 2.97 -12.25
C GLN A 151 0.83 1.48 -12.64
N ILE A 152 0.75 0.56 -11.68
CA ILE A 152 0.88 -0.88 -11.95
C ILE A 152 -0.36 -1.41 -12.66
N LYS A 153 -0.16 -2.31 -13.62
CA LYS A 153 -1.23 -3.05 -14.28
C LYS A 153 -1.48 -4.36 -13.52
N TYR A 154 -2.72 -4.57 -13.10
CA TYR A 154 -3.17 -5.69 -12.27
C TYR A 154 -3.98 -6.72 -13.09
#